data_AF-A0A0D3A6M6-F1
#
_entry.id   AF-A0A0D3A6M6-F1
#
_cell.length_a   1.000
_cell.length_b   1.000
_cell.length_c   1.000
_cell.angle_alpha   90.00
_cell.angle_beta   90.00
_cell.angle_gamma   90.00
#
_symmetry.space_group_name_H-M   'P 1'
#
loop_
_entity.id
_entity.type
_entity.pdbx_description
1 polymer ?
#
loop_
_entity_poly.entity_id
_entity_poly.type
_entity_poly.pdbx_seq_one_letter_code
_entity_poly.pdbx_strand_id
1 'polypeptide(L)'
;MKVMEDSEIRIIRHYSSKHKILLVGEGDFSFSLCPASAFGSATNITATSLDSEDELSKKYMDAMVNVSMLTRFGCDVQHEGSSSASAVRRKRGDSYHTQHKTTYPFSDWEIKRLAKAEGLKLVKAESKFELSHYPGYTNKRGSGWTSE
;
A
#
# COMPACT_ATOMS: atom_id res chain seq x y z
N MET A 1 -8.67 34.84 -4.85
CA MET A 1 -7.61 33.97 -5.41
C MET A 1 -7.20 33.00 -4.33
N LYS A 2 -7.41 31.69 -4.51
CA LYS A 2 -6.97 30.68 -3.54
C LYS A 2 -5.51 30.40 -3.86
N VAL A 3 -4.62 30.87 -2.99
CA VAL A 3 -3.19 30.57 -3.05
C VAL A 3 -3.08 29.06 -2.91
N MET A 4 -2.75 28.35 -3.99
CA MET A 4 -2.37 26.95 -3.89
C MET A 4 -0.94 26.96 -3.39
N GLU A 5 -0.75 26.69 -2.09
CA GLU A 5 0.58 26.45 -1.54
C GLU A 5 1.27 25.38 -2.39
N ASP A 6 2.41 25.72 -2.96
CA ASP A 6 3.24 24.80 -3.72
C ASP A 6 3.86 23.82 -2.70
N SER A 7 3.10 22.77 -2.37
CA SER A 7 3.51 21.77 -1.38
C SER A 7 4.82 21.12 -1.86
N GLU A 8 5.89 21.26 -1.08
CA GLU A 8 7.17 20.63 -1.37
C GLU A 8 6.98 19.14 -1.68
N ILE A 9 7.52 18.68 -2.80
CA ILE A 9 7.42 17.27 -3.22
C ILE A 9 8.23 16.44 -2.24
N ARG A 10 7.57 15.58 -1.47
CA ARG A 10 8.22 14.66 -0.55
C ARG A 10 8.52 13.37 -1.28
N ILE A 11 9.73 12.85 -1.12
CA ILE A 11 10.19 11.64 -1.80
C ILE A 11 10.76 10.68 -0.76
N ILE A 12 10.28 9.44 -0.79
CA ILE A 12 10.84 8.32 -0.04
C ILE A 12 11.21 7.21 -1.02
N ARG A 13 12.52 7.07 -1.26
CA ARG A 13 13.11 6.11 -2.21
C ARG A 13 12.54 6.21 -3.63
N HIS A 14 11.52 5.41 -3.93
CA HIS A 14 10.89 5.31 -5.25
C HIS A 14 9.48 5.90 -5.26
N TYR A 15 8.98 6.32 -4.10
CA TYR A 15 7.68 6.95 -3.95
C TYR A 15 7.85 8.46 -3.83
N SER A 16 6.96 9.18 -4.50
CA SER A 16 6.81 10.62 -4.41
C SER A 16 5.40 10.92 -3.93
N SER A 17 5.22 12.01 -3.18
CA SER A 17 3.89 12.52 -2.80
C SER A 17 3.02 12.91 -4.00
N LYS A 18 3.61 13.00 -5.21
CA LYS A 18 2.88 13.19 -6.48
C LYS A 18 2.40 11.88 -7.13
N HIS A 19 2.92 10.73 -6.73
CA HIS A 19 2.49 9.43 -7.28
C HIS A 19 1.13 9.01 -6.69
N LYS A 20 0.37 8.18 -7.41
CA LYS A 20 -0.75 7.44 -6.82
C LYS A 20 -0.32 6.03 -6.46
N ILE A 21 -0.36 5.69 -5.18
CA ILE A 21 0.26 4.48 -4.66
C ILE A 21 -0.85 3.50 -4.27
N LEU A 22 -0.75 2.25 -4.72
CA LEU A 22 -1.69 1.19 -4.37
C LEU A 22 -0.91 0.05 -3.71
N LEU A 23 -1.00 -0.05 -2.39
CA LEU A 23 -0.35 -1.09 -1.60
C LEU A 23 -1.34 -2.24 -1.44
N VAL A 24 -0.95 -3.44 -1.86
CA VAL A 24 -1.83 -4.61 -1.90
C VAL A 24 -1.27 -5.71 -1.01
N GLY A 25 -2.12 -6.29 -0.16
CA GLY A 25 -1.74 -7.39 0.72
C GLY A 25 -1.00 -6.93 1.97
N GLU A 26 -1.39 -5.77 2.51
CA GLU A 26 -0.90 -5.29 3.79
C GLU A 26 -1.40 -6.19 4.93
N GLY A 27 -0.49 -6.62 5.80
CA GLY A 27 -0.83 -7.36 7.02
C GLY A 27 -1.27 -6.41 8.12
N ASP A 28 -0.32 -5.70 8.73
CA ASP A 28 -0.59 -4.76 9.83
C ASP A 28 -0.61 -3.28 9.40
N PHE A 29 -0.55 -3.00 8.10
CA PHE A 29 -0.49 -1.67 7.51
C PHE A 29 0.73 -0.80 7.90
N SER A 30 1.72 -1.37 8.62
CA SER A 30 2.92 -0.62 9.03
C SER A 30 3.76 -0.16 7.85
N PHE A 31 3.75 -0.93 6.75
CA PHE A 31 4.44 -0.54 5.53
C PHE A 31 3.79 0.70 4.93
N SER A 32 2.46 0.71 4.76
CA SER A 32 1.71 1.86 4.26
C SER A 32 1.87 3.11 5.12
N LEU A 33 2.00 2.94 6.43
CA LEU A 33 2.19 4.06 7.36
C LEU A 33 3.55 4.75 7.18
N CYS A 34 4.58 4.02 6.71
CA CYS A 34 5.92 4.57 6.50
C CYS A 34 5.97 5.69 5.43
N PRO A 35 5.54 5.48 4.16
CA PRO A 35 5.46 6.55 3.17
C PRO A 35 4.42 7.60 3.54
N ALA A 36 3.28 7.24 4.16
CA ALA A 36 2.28 8.19 4.65
C ALA A 36 2.89 9.20 5.64
N SER A 37 3.65 8.70 6.61
CA SER A 37 4.35 9.53 7.61
C SER A 37 5.44 10.38 6.98
N ALA A 38 6.22 9.81 6.04
CA ALA A 38 7.27 10.54 5.33
C ALA A 38 6.71 11.66 4.44
N PHE A 39 5.53 11.47 3.87
CA PHE A 39 4.81 12.48 3.12
C PHE A 39 4.03 13.45 4.01
N GLY A 40 3.78 13.10 5.27
CA GLY A 40 2.87 13.84 6.14
C GLY A 40 1.41 13.84 5.66
N SER A 41 1.09 13.02 4.65
CA SER A 41 -0.23 12.85 4.04
C SER A 41 -0.25 11.53 3.27
N ALA A 42 -1.43 10.93 3.17
CA ALA A 42 -1.67 9.68 2.46
C ALA A 42 -2.87 9.76 1.50
N THR A 43 -3.33 10.97 1.15
CA THR A 43 -4.45 11.18 0.19
C THR A 43 -4.21 10.60 -1.20
N ASN A 44 -2.94 10.28 -1.51
CA ASN A 44 -2.49 9.65 -2.73
C ASN A 44 -2.17 8.14 -2.56
N ILE A 45 -2.45 7.55 -1.39
CA ILE A 45 -2.19 6.15 -1.06
C ILE A 45 -3.53 5.44 -0.83
N THR A 46 -3.68 4.29 -1.50
CA THR A 46 -4.70 3.29 -1.19
C THR A 46 -3.97 2.05 -0.66
N ALA A 47 -4.34 1.57 0.52
CA ALA A 47 -3.74 0.40 1.15
C ALA A 47 -4.79 -0.70 1.33
N THR A 48 -4.49 -1.92 0.90
CA THR A 48 -5.46 -3.02 0.92
C THR A 48 -4.94 -4.24 1.68
N SER A 49 -5.81 -4.86 2.48
CA SER A 49 -5.58 -6.15 3.14
C SER A 49 -6.61 -7.19 2.70
N LEU A 50 -6.23 -8.47 2.74
CA LEU A 50 -7.15 -9.59 2.57
C LEU A 50 -7.81 -9.99 3.89
N ASP A 51 -7.20 -9.65 5.02
CA ASP A 51 -7.76 -9.97 6.34
C ASP A 51 -8.97 -9.07 6.63
N SER A 52 -10.02 -9.62 7.25
CA SER A 52 -11.13 -8.81 7.79
C SER A 52 -10.70 -7.99 9.00
N GLU A 53 -11.48 -6.97 9.41
CA GLU A 53 -11.18 -6.17 10.62
C GLU A 53 -11.02 -7.03 11.88
N ASP A 54 -11.86 -8.05 12.02
CA ASP A 54 -11.79 -9.03 13.11
C ASP A 54 -10.52 -9.89 13.05
N GLU A 55 -10.04 -10.24 11.85
CA GLU A 55 -8.79 -10.98 11.70
C GLU A 55 -7.56 -10.10 11.92
N LEU A 56 -7.59 -8.87 11.43
CA LEU A 56 -6.54 -7.87 11.64
C LEU A 56 -6.32 -7.63 13.13
N SER A 57 -7.40 -7.40 13.88
CA SER A 57 -7.34 -7.17 15.33
C SER A 57 -6.84 -8.39 16.11
N LYS A 58 -7.12 -9.62 15.65
CA LYS A 58 -6.63 -10.86 16.26
C LYS A 58 -5.17 -11.17 15.92
N LYS A 59 -4.78 -10.99 14.65
CA LYS A 59 -3.44 -11.34 14.13
C LYS A 59 -2.40 -10.28 14.47
N TYR A 60 -2.81 -9.01 14.53
CA TYR A 60 -1.91 -7.87 14.63
C TYR A 60 -2.47 -6.80 15.59
N MET A 61 -2.00 -6.83 16.83
CA MET A 61 -2.44 -5.87 17.87
C MET A 61 -2.29 -4.39 17.45
N ASP A 62 -1.28 -4.10 16.61
CA ASP A 62 -0.98 -2.75 16.12
C ASP A 62 -1.74 -2.37 14.83
N ALA A 63 -2.41 -3.30 14.17
CA ALA A 63 -3.03 -3.05 12.86
C ALA A 63 -4.07 -1.93 12.95
N MET A 64 -4.94 -1.95 13.95
CA MET A 64 -5.97 -0.92 14.12
C MET A 64 -5.38 0.46 14.45
N VAL A 65 -4.24 0.51 15.15
CA VAL A 65 -3.52 1.77 15.39
C VAL A 65 -2.96 2.31 14.07
N ASN A 66 -2.36 1.45 13.25
CA ASN A 66 -1.82 1.84 11.95
C ASN A 66 -2.94 2.28 10.98
N VAL A 67 -4.06 1.54 10.93
CA VAL A 67 -5.25 1.90 10.15
C VAL A 67 -5.79 3.27 10.60
N SER A 68 -5.91 3.51 11.91
CA SER A 68 -6.35 4.80 12.45
C SER A 68 -5.42 5.95 12.05
N MET A 69 -4.10 5.76 12.15
CA MET A 69 -3.13 6.76 11.70
C MET A 69 -3.21 7.01 10.19
N LEU A 70 -3.34 5.95 9.40
CA LEU A 70 -3.49 6.05 7.95
C LEU A 70 -4.73 6.82 7.55
N THR A 71 -5.87 6.53 8.16
CA THR A 71 -7.12 7.28 7.95
C THR A 71 -6.94 8.75 8.34
N ARG A 72 -6.22 9.04 9.44
CA ARG A 72 -5.88 10.43 9.83
C ARG A 72 -4.99 11.14 8.81
N PHE A 73 -4.10 10.41 8.14
CA PHE A 73 -3.31 10.94 7.02
C PHE A 73 -4.12 11.07 5.71
N GLY A 74 -5.37 10.59 5.68
CA GLY A 74 -6.24 10.62 4.52
C GLY A 74 -6.04 9.44 3.56
N CYS A 75 -5.42 8.36 4.03
CA CYS A 75 -5.26 7.12 3.26
C CYS A 75 -6.62 6.46 3.00
N ASP A 76 -6.79 5.88 1.83
CA ASP A 76 -7.90 4.99 1.52
C ASP A 76 -7.55 3.56 1.94
N VAL A 77 -8.03 3.14 3.11
CA VAL A 77 -7.75 1.80 3.66
C VAL A 77 -8.89 0.84 3.33
N GLN A 78 -8.55 -0.28 2.71
CA GLN A 78 -9.48 -1.32 2.27
C GLN A 78 -9.11 -2.65 2.92
N HIS A 79 -10.08 -3.40 3.41
CA HIS A 79 -9.89 -4.73 3.98
C HIS A 79 -11.12 -5.59 3.68
N GLU A 80 -11.02 -6.91 3.86
CA GLU A 80 -12.16 -7.79 3.57
C GLU A 80 -13.36 -7.40 4.43
N GLY A 81 -14.53 -7.29 3.79
CA GLY A 81 -15.76 -6.79 4.42
C GLY A 81 -15.92 -5.27 4.45
N SER A 82 -14.97 -4.48 3.92
CA SER A 82 -15.16 -3.02 3.81
C SER A 82 -16.23 -2.68 2.77
N SER A 83 -17.32 -2.04 3.22
CA SER A 83 -18.47 -1.64 2.39
C SER A 83 -18.17 -0.54 1.36
N SER A 84 -16.97 0.04 1.41
CA SER A 84 -16.54 1.12 0.52
C SER A 84 -15.33 0.69 -0.28
N ALA A 85 -15.44 -0.34 -1.13
CA ALA A 85 -14.46 -0.61 -2.17
C ALA A 85 -14.41 0.60 -3.13
N SER A 86 -13.63 1.60 -2.77
CA SER A 86 -13.39 2.77 -3.61
C SER A 86 -12.61 2.27 -4.82
N ALA A 87 -13.33 2.07 -5.93
CA ALA A 87 -12.70 1.77 -7.21
C ALA A 87 -11.65 2.84 -7.47
N VAL A 88 -10.36 2.44 -7.45
CA VAL A 88 -9.23 3.33 -7.65
C VAL A 88 -9.44 4.10 -8.97
N ARG A 89 -9.87 5.37 -8.86
CA ARG A 89 -10.22 6.18 -10.04
C ARG A 89 -8.96 6.49 -10.82
N ARG A 90 -8.83 5.82 -11.96
CA ARG A 90 -7.74 5.99 -12.92
C ARG A 90 -7.75 7.39 -13.53
N LYS A 91 -6.63 8.11 -13.45
CA LYS A 91 -6.35 9.25 -14.33
C LYS A 91 -5.20 8.87 -15.26
N ARG A 92 -5.26 9.31 -16.52
CA ARG A 92 -4.15 9.11 -17.48
C ARG A 92 -2.89 9.80 -16.92
N GLY A 93 -1.80 9.04 -16.82
CA GLY A 93 -0.51 9.53 -16.28
C GLY A 93 -0.24 9.13 -14.82
N ASP A 94 -1.18 8.49 -14.14
CA ASP A 94 -0.96 7.98 -12.78
C ASP A 94 0.04 6.81 -12.81
N SER A 95 1.01 6.84 -11.89
CA SER A 95 1.98 5.74 -11.68
C SER A 95 1.59 4.95 -10.45
N TYR A 96 1.07 3.74 -10.65
CA TYR A 96 0.74 2.80 -9.57
C TYR A 96 1.96 1.99 -9.17
N HIS A 97 2.28 2.03 -7.89
CA HIS A 97 3.31 1.17 -7.33
C HIS A 97 2.64 0.08 -6.51
N THR A 98 2.94 -1.17 -6.82
CA THR A 98 2.49 -2.35 -6.07
C THR A 98 3.70 -3.03 -5.43
N GLN A 99 3.51 -3.56 -4.24
CA GLN A 99 4.46 -4.48 -3.62
C GLN A 99 3.84 -5.87 -3.66
N HIS A 100 4.60 -6.85 -4.16
CA HIS A 100 4.18 -8.24 -4.12
C HIS A 100 5.36 -9.14 -3.80
N LYS A 101 5.10 -10.22 -3.08
CA LYS A 101 6.09 -11.30 -2.95
C LYS A 101 6.25 -11.94 -4.34
N THR A 102 7.50 -12.13 -4.74
CA THR A 102 7.85 -12.79 -6.01
C THR A 102 7.93 -14.31 -5.86
N THR A 103 7.67 -14.85 -4.67
CA THR A 103 7.68 -16.28 -4.37
C THR A 103 6.28 -16.88 -4.46
N TYR A 104 6.21 -18.17 -4.80
CA TYR A 104 4.97 -18.94 -4.76
C TYR A 104 4.28 -18.86 -3.39
N PRO A 105 2.93 -18.78 -3.32
CA PRO A 105 1.96 -18.80 -4.43
C PRO A 105 1.72 -17.44 -5.10
N PHE A 106 2.34 -16.36 -4.61
CA PHE A 106 2.07 -14.98 -5.06
C PHE A 106 2.68 -14.65 -6.43
N SER A 107 3.70 -15.41 -6.85
CA SER A 107 4.26 -15.33 -8.21
C SER A 107 3.22 -15.57 -9.30
N ASP A 108 2.23 -16.42 -9.01
CA ASP A 108 1.24 -16.90 -9.98
C ASP A 108 0.09 -15.92 -10.18
N TRP A 109 0.08 -14.81 -9.42
CA TRP A 109 -0.91 -13.75 -9.58
C TRP A 109 -0.65 -12.88 -10.82
N GLU A 110 0.47 -13.11 -11.53
CA GLU A 110 0.77 -12.54 -12.84
C GLU A 110 0.55 -11.02 -12.94
N ILE A 111 0.83 -10.29 -11.86
CA ILE A 111 0.54 -8.85 -11.72
C ILE A 111 1.13 -8.04 -12.88
N LYS A 112 2.32 -8.43 -13.37
CA LYS A 112 2.95 -7.80 -14.55
C LYS A 112 2.13 -7.99 -15.82
N ARG A 113 1.57 -9.19 -16.05
CA ARG A 113 0.73 -9.50 -17.22
C ARG A 113 -0.59 -8.72 -17.14
N LEU A 114 -1.24 -8.73 -15.97
CA LEU A 114 -2.47 -7.98 -15.74
C LEU A 114 -2.26 -6.47 -15.95
N ALA A 115 -1.18 -5.91 -15.39
CA ALA A 115 -0.84 -4.51 -15.57
C ALA A 115 -0.63 -4.16 -17.06
N LYS A 116 0.07 -5.02 -17.81
CA LYS A 116 0.28 -4.83 -19.26
C LYS A 116 -1.02 -4.93 -20.05
N ALA A 117 -1.91 -5.87 -19.71
CA ALA A 117 -3.24 -6.00 -20.34
C ALA A 117 -4.08 -4.73 -20.13
N GLU A 118 -3.93 -4.11 -18.96
CA GLU A 118 -4.55 -2.84 -18.59
C GLU A 118 -3.87 -1.58 -19.18
N GLY A 119 -2.90 -1.77 -20.09
CA GLY A 119 -2.17 -0.68 -20.74
C GLY A 119 -1.18 0.06 -19.84
N LEU A 120 -0.85 -0.49 -18.67
CA LEU A 120 0.16 0.07 -17.78
C LEU A 120 1.56 -0.27 -18.31
N LYS A 121 2.48 0.69 -18.20
CA LYS A 121 3.89 0.51 -18.52
C LYS A 121 4.67 0.41 -17.22
N LEU A 122 5.50 -0.64 -17.11
CA LEU A 122 6.43 -0.76 -16.00
C LEU A 122 7.53 0.31 -16.16
N VAL A 123 7.51 1.32 -15.30
CA VAL A 123 8.43 2.47 -15.36
C VAL A 123 9.80 2.13 -14.79
N LYS A 124 9.89 1.21 -13.83
CA LYS A 124 11.14 0.78 -13.21
C LYS A 124 11.11 -0.72 -12.94
N ALA A 125 12.17 -1.43 -13.33
CA ALA A 125 12.35 -2.84 -13.02
C ALA A 125 12.41 -3.04 -11.50
N GLU A 126 12.00 -4.23 -11.04
CA GLU A 126 11.91 -4.63 -9.64
C GLU A 126 13.15 -4.15 -8.86
N SER A 127 12.92 -3.34 -7.82
CA SER A 127 13.98 -2.90 -6.92
C SER A 127 14.01 -3.87 -5.73
N LYS A 128 15.22 -4.24 -5.28
CA LYS A 128 15.36 -5.10 -4.09
C LYS A 128 14.74 -4.38 -2.88
N PHE A 129 13.92 -5.10 -2.13
CA PHE A 129 13.36 -4.59 -0.88
C PHE A 129 14.45 -4.58 0.19
N GLU A 130 14.71 -3.41 0.78
CA GLU A 130 15.65 -3.25 1.88
C GLU A 130 14.90 -2.66 3.08
N LEU A 131 14.90 -3.37 4.20
CA LEU A 131 14.16 -2.97 5.41
C LEU A 131 14.62 -1.61 5.95
N SER A 132 15.91 -1.29 5.83
CA SER A 132 16.49 0.00 6.24
C SER A 132 15.88 1.21 5.55
N HIS A 133 15.25 1.03 4.39
CA HIS A 133 14.56 2.09 3.67
C HIS A 133 13.19 2.47 4.25
N TYR A 134 12.65 1.62 5.11
CA TYR A 134 11.29 1.76 5.65
C TYR A 134 11.31 1.65 7.17
N PRO A 135 11.83 2.67 7.88
CA PRO A 135 11.87 2.66 9.34
C PRO A 135 10.45 2.55 9.91
N GLY A 136 10.27 1.70 10.91
CA GLY A 136 8.98 1.41 11.54
C GLY A 136 8.18 0.28 10.88
N TYR A 137 8.55 -0.16 9.68
CA TYR A 137 7.95 -1.36 9.08
C TYR A 137 8.46 -2.62 9.78
N THR A 138 7.54 -3.48 10.20
CA THR A 138 7.87 -4.80 10.75
C THR A 138 7.20 -5.88 9.90
N ASN A 139 8.01 -6.73 9.27
CA ASN A 139 7.46 -7.86 8.53
C ASN A 139 6.91 -8.90 9.53
N LYS A 140 5.58 -8.98 9.64
CA LYS A 140 4.91 -10.07 10.37
C LYS A 140 4.44 -11.09 9.34
N ARG A 141 4.92 -12.34 9.47
CA ARG A 141 4.40 -13.45 8.66
C ARG A 141 3.05 -13.84 9.25
N GLY A 142 2.00 -13.86 8.44
CA GLY A 142 0.79 -14.59 8.80
C GLY A 142 1.19 -16.04 9.09
N SER A 143 0.82 -16.55 10.26
CA SER A 143 0.89 -17.98 10.53
C SER A 143 0.05 -18.67 9.45
N GLY A 144 0.70 -19.32 8.49
CA GLY A 144 -0.03 -20.15 7.54
C GLY A 144 -0.88 -21.12 8.35
N TRP A 145 -2.15 -21.25 8.00
CA TRP A 145 -2.96 -22.35 8.50
C TRP A 145 -2.28 -23.65 8.05
N THR A 146 -1.50 -24.27 8.94
CA THR A 146 -1.24 -25.70 8.84
C THR A 146 -2.56 -26.36 9.20
N SER A 147 -3.34 -26.71 8.18
CA SER A 147 -4.32 -27.77 8.33
C SER A 147 -3.52 -29.05 8.55
N GLU A 148 -3.65 -29.65 9.73
CA GLU A 148 -3.40 -31.08 9.93
C GLU A 148 -4.45 -31.91 9.20
#